data_AF-A0A1Q7DQQ1-F1
#
_entry.id   AF-A0A1Q7DQQ1-F1
#
_cell.length_a   1.000
_cell.length_b   1.000
_cell.length_c   1.000
_cell.angle_alpha   90.00
_cell.angle_beta   90.00
_cell.angle_gamma   90.00
#
_symmetry.space_group_name_H-M   'P 1'
#
loop_
_entity.id
_entity.type
_entity.pdbx_description
1 polymer ?
#
loop_
_entity_poly.entity_id
_entity_poly.type
_entity_poly.pdbx_seq_one_letter_code
_entity_poly.pdbx_strand_id
1 'polypeptide(L)'
;MLACDGTSRPGDTLGLQSLGRWEWHGRIVADADPQLTIARLRIDTTHGGGDVALARYDFNPAVGEGDEYSLTLGLELGRVRDLTPGTPYPLGPPPARVPAHATVACLCGPLKPDSVRGTLLLATRGLRHLSGRVDATLYFTEWNDTSRHVTYSLHQRIDAVK
;
A
#
# COMPACT_ATOMS: atom_id res chain seq x y z
N MET A 1 19.02 0.24 -25.71
CA MET A 1 18.01 0.98 -24.92
C MET A 1 17.44 0.03 -23.88
N LEU A 2 18.01 0.01 -22.67
CA LEU A 2 17.43 -0.64 -21.50
C LEU A 2 16.80 0.47 -20.68
N ALA A 3 15.48 0.56 -20.67
CA ALA A 3 14.77 1.46 -19.78
C ALA A 3 14.95 0.91 -18.36
N CYS A 4 16.01 1.36 -17.68
CA CYS A 4 16.18 1.15 -16.25
C CYS A 4 15.04 1.88 -15.54
N ASP A 5 14.03 1.12 -15.16
CA ASP A 5 12.96 1.60 -14.30
C ASP A 5 13.58 1.85 -12.91
N GLY A 6 13.92 3.12 -12.61
CA GLY A 6 14.80 3.52 -11.51
C GLY A 6 14.30 3.21 -10.09
N THR A 7 13.13 2.58 -9.98
CA THR A 7 12.48 2.21 -8.73
C THR A 7 12.60 0.73 -8.38
N SER A 8 12.83 -0.16 -9.36
CA SER A 8 13.02 -1.60 -9.13
C SER A 8 14.45 -1.88 -8.65
N ARG A 9 14.62 -2.75 -7.65
CA ARG A 9 15.92 -3.05 -7.04
C ARG A 9 16.09 -4.55 -6.72
N PRO A 10 17.34 -5.04 -6.65
CA PRO A 10 17.61 -6.35 -6.07
C PRO A 10 17.07 -6.45 -4.65
N GLY A 11 16.39 -7.56 -4.33
CA GLY A 11 15.74 -7.75 -3.02
C GLY A 11 14.33 -7.18 -2.92
N ASP A 12 13.77 -6.65 -4.01
CA ASP A 12 12.34 -6.37 -4.08
C ASP A 12 11.55 -7.66 -3.82
N THR A 13 10.41 -7.50 -3.15
CA THR A 13 9.51 -8.62 -2.92
C THR A 13 9.03 -9.20 -4.26
N LEU A 14 8.64 -10.48 -4.31
CA LEU A 14 8.32 -11.13 -5.59
C LEU A 14 6.92 -10.81 -6.15
N GLY A 15 6.23 -9.83 -5.57
CA GLY A 15 4.86 -9.47 -5.97
C GLY A 15 4.81 -8.62 -7.23
N LEU A 16 3.72 -8.79 -8.00
CA LEU A 16 3.39 -7.93 -9.13
C LEU A 16 2.34 -6.91 -8.70
N GLN A 17 2.55 -5.64 -9.02
CA GLN A 17 1.51 -4.65 -8.84
C GLN A 17 0.40 -4.83 -9.90
N SER A 18 -0.80 -5.21 -9.47
CA SER A 18 -1.96 -5.46 -10.34
C SER A 18 -2.96 -4.30 -10.39
N LEU A 19 -2.92 -3.40 -9.40
CA LEU A 19 -3.72 -2.18 -9.36
C LEU A 19 -2.85 -1.01 -8.92
N GLY A 20 -3.06 0.15 -9.54
CA GLY A 20 -2.44 1.41 -9.14
C GLY A 20 -3.34 2.58 -9.49
N ARG A 21 -4.09 3.09 -8.51
CA ARG A 21 -5.04 4.19 -8.70
C ARG A 21 -4.62 5.41 -7.89
N TRP A 22 -4.71 6.59 -8.48
CA TRP A 22 -4.45 7.87 -7.85
C TRP A 22 -5.64 8.81 -8.04
N GLU A 23 -6.10 9.45 -6.96
CA GLU A 23 -7.15 10.47 -6.99
C GLU A 23 -6.69 11.74 -6.27
N TRP A 24 -7.12 12.91 -6.73
CA TRP A 24 -6.69 14.23 -6.19
C TRP A 24 -7.57 14.78 -5.09
N HIS A 25 -8.74 14.16 -4.92
CA HIS A 25 -9.76 14.64 -4.03
C HIS A 25 -10.47 13.46 -3.40
N GLY A 26 -9.69 12.67 -2.68
CA GLY A 26 -10.18 11.50 -1.99
C GLY A 26 -9.60 11.38 -0.60
N ARG A 27 -10.11 10.35 0.08
CA ARG A 27 -9.57 9.80 1.32
C ARG A 27 -9.49 8.29 1.18
N ILE A 28 -8.55 7.67 1.87
CA ILE A 28 -8.52 6.23 2.04
C ILE A 28 -9.53 5.88 3.13
N VAL A 29 -10.42 4.95 2.80
CA VAL A 29 -11.33 4.37 3.78
C VAL A 29 -10.96 2.92 3.97
N ALA A 30 -10.64 2.58 5.22
CA ALA A 30 -10.36 1.23 5.68
C ALA A 30 -11.55 0.77 6.54
N ASP A 31 -12.50 0.08 5.92
CA ASP A 31 -13.72 -0.38 6.60
C ASP A 31 -13.65 -1.89 6.82
N ALA A 32 -13.99 -2.36 8.01
CA ALA A 32 -14.36 -3.76 8.21
C ALA A 32 -15.70 -4.01 7.51
N ASP A 33 -15.80 -5.10 6.74
CA ASP A 33 -17.09 -5.49 6.18
C ASP A 33 -17.97 -6.04 7.32
N PRO A 34 -19.21 -5.54 7.50
CA PRO A 34 -20.06 -5.97 8.60
C PRO A 34 -20.63 -7.39 8.42
N GLN A 35 -20.58 -7.94 7.20
CA GLN A 35 -21.10 -9.27 6.86
C GLN A 35 -20.01 -10.30 6.62
N LEU A 36 -18.79 -9.86 6.33
CA LEU A 36 -17.66 -10.71 6.00
C LEU A 36 -16.50 -10.45 6.94
N THR A 37 -15.73 -11.48 7.28
CA THR A 37 -14.50 -11.34 8.06
C THR A 37 -13.36 -10.81 7.19
N ILE A 38 -13.54 -9.61 6.62
CA ILE A 38 -12.55 -8.94 5.77
C ILE A 38 -12.50 -7.45 6.12
N ALA A 39 -11.34 -6.85 5.94
CA ALA A 39 -11.21 -5.39 5.84
C ALA A 39 -11.07 -5.00 4.37
N ARG A 40 -11.74 -3.91 3.97
CA ARG A 40 -11.69 -3.36 2.63
C ARG A 40 -11.00 -2.01 2.63
N LEU A 41 -10.15 -1.80 1.64
CA LEU A 41 -9.57 -0.50 1.32
C LEU A 41 -10.17 0.04 0.03
N ARG A 42 -10.61 1.29 0.08
CA ARG A 42 -11.12 2.00 -1.09
C ARG A 42 -10.78 3.48 -1.02
N ILE A 43 -10.80 4.12 -2.18
CA ILE A 43 -10.80 5.58 -2.27
C ILE A 43 -12.24 6.05 -2.18
N ASP A 44 -12.50 6.99 -1.27
CA ASP A 44 -13.76 7.72 -1.20
C ASP A 44 -13.56 9.16 -1.68
N THR A 45 -14.26 9.53 -2.75
CA THR A 45 -14.22 10.86 -3.37
C THR A 45 -15.41 11.74 -3.00
N THR A 46 -16.34 11.25 -2.18
CA THR A 46 -17.63 11.94 -1.92
C THR A 46 -17.53 13.06 -0.89
N HIS A 47 -16.53 13.03 -0.01
CA HIS A 47 -16.38 13.97 1.11
C HIS A 47 -15.17 14.90 0.95
N GLY A 48 -14.57 14.92 -0.24
CA GLY A 48 -13.32 15.61 -0.51
C GLY A 48 -12.12 15.05 0.25
N GLY A 49 -10.98 15.72 0.12
CA GLY A 49 -9.73 15.30 0.73
C GLY A 49 -8.52 15.73 -0.08
N GLY A 50 -7.43 14.98 0.06
CA GLY A 50 -6.19 15.21 -0.64
C GLY A 50 -5.99 14.25 -1.82
N ASP A 51 -4.77 14.29 -2.33
CA ASP A 51 -4.19 13.26 -3.16
C ASP A 51 -4.10 11.94 -2.37
N VAL A 52 -4.64 10.87 -2.94
CA VAL A 52 -4.59 9.53 -2.36
C VAL A 52 -4.22 8.49 -3.42
N ALA A 53 -3.38 7.53 -3.04
CA ALA A 53 -3.02 6.41 -3.91
C ALA A 53 -3.48 5.09 -3.31
N LEU A 54 -3.99 4.19 -4.16
CA LEU A 54 -4.36 2.84 -3.81
C LEU A 54 -3.62 1.88 -4.76
N ALA A 55 -2.79 1.01 -4.21
CA ALA A 55 -2.06 0.01 -4.99
C ALA A 55 -2.36 -1.39 -4.47
N ARG A 56 -2.44 -2.36 -5.38
CA ARG A 56 -2.57 -3.79 -5.04
C ARG A 56 -1.38 -4.54 -5.62
N TYR A 57 -0.81 -5.42 -4.81
CA TYR A 57 0.27 -6.31 -5.15
C TYR A 57 -0.21 -7.74 -4.97
N ASP A 58 -0.12 -8.55 -6.02
CA ASP A 58 -0.41 -9.99 -5.97
C ASP A 58 0.91 -10.76 -5.90
N PHE A 59 1.01 -11.67 -4.94
CA PHE A 59 2.19 -12.48 -4.67
C PHE A 59 1.84 -13.94 -4.96
N ASN A 60 2.46 -14.48 -6.01
CA ASN A 60 2.37 -15.90 -6.30
C ASN A 60 3.46 -16.64 -5.50
N PRO A 61 3.14 -17.69 -4.75
CA PRO A 61 4.17 -18.51 -4.13
C PRO A 61 5.14 -19.05 -5.17
N ALA A 62 6.44 -19.03 -4.83
CA ALA A 62 7.38 -19.91 -5.47
C ALA A 62 7.02 -21.36 -5.13
N VAL A 63 7.35 -22.31 -6.02
CA VAL A 63 7.05 -23.74 -5.84
C VAL A 63 7.58 -24.22 -4.48
N GLY A 64 6.67 -24.52 -3.55
CA GLY A 64 7.00 -25.07 -2.23
C GLY A 64 6.81 -24.13 -1.03
N GLU A 65 6.51 -22.84 -1.24
CA GLU A 65 6.10 -21.92 -0.17
C GLU A 65 4.59 -21.63 -0.25
N GLY A 66 3.94 -21.38 0.88
CA GLY A 66 2.48 -21.38 1.02
C GLY A 66 1.72 -20.29 0.25
N ASP A 67 0.42 -20.53 0.12
CA ASP A 67 -0.72 -19.76 -0.42
C ASP A 67 -0.45 -18.38 -1.07
N GLU A 68 -1.02 -18.22 -2.28
CA GLU A 68 -1.17 -16.94 -2.95
C GLU A 68 -1.83 -15.91 -2.04
N TYR A 69 -1.21 -14.73 -1.95
CA TYR A 69 -1.76 -13.63 -1.20
C TYR A 69 -1.61 -12.32 -1.96
N SER A 70 -2.35 -11.33 -1.51
CA SER A 70 -2.36 -10.01 -2.10
C SER A 70 -2.38 -8.94 -1.02
N LEU A 71 -1.57 -7.92 -1.22
CA LEU A 71 -1.50 -6.77 -0.33
C LEU A 71 -2.10 -5.57 -1.05
N THR A 72 -3.08 -4.93 -0.43
CA THR A 72 -3.60 -3.64 -0.88
C THR A 72 -3.11 -2.56 0.06
N LEU A 73 -2.46 -1.54 -0.49
CA LEU A 73 -1.89 -0.40 0.23
C LEU A 73 -2.63 0.87 -0.17
N GLY A 74 -3.17 1.59 0.81
CA GLY A 74 -3.72 2.93 0.65
C GLY A 74 -2.80 3.98 1.28
N LEU A 75 -2.52 5.05 0.55
CA LEU A 75 -1.65 6.16 0.96
C LEU A 75 -2.42 7.48 0.91
N GLU A 76 -2.39 8.22 2.02
CA GLU A 76 -2.89 9.59 2.15
C GLU A 76 -1.75 10.57 1.85
N LEU A 77 -1.60 10.98 0.59
CA LEU A 77 -0.48 11.83 0.14
C LEU A 77 -0.69 13.32 0.46
N GLY A 78 -1.91 13.70 0.85
CA GLY A 78 -2.26 15.07 1.19
C GLY A 78 -2.20 15.96 -0.04
N ARG A 79 -1.27 16.92 -0.09
CA ARG A 79 -1.05 17.76 -1.26
C ARG A 79 0.22 17.29 -1.95
N VAL A 80 0.08 16.45 -2.98
CA VAL A 80 1.23 15.71 -3.56
C VAL A 80 2.32 16.64 -4.13
N ARG A 81 1.95 17.85 -4.54
CA ARG A 81 2.87 18.90 -5.04
C ARG A 81 3.82 19.43 -3.97
N ASP A 82 3.52 19.19 -2.69
CA ASP A 82 4.38 19.55 -1.57
C ASP A 82 5.36 18.41 -1.22
N LEU A 83 5.28 17.27 -1.93
CA LEU A 83 6.23 16.17 -1.80
C LEU A 83 7.35 16.32 -2.85
N THR A 84 8.58 16.40 -2.36
CA THR A 84 9.79 16.51 -3.16
C THR A 84 10.23 15.12 -3.64
N PRO A 85 10.38 14.91 -4.95
CA PRO A 85 10.93 13.66 -5.49
C PRO A 85 12.30 13.32 -4.90
N GLY A 86 12.56 12.04 -4.67
CA GLY A 86 13.78 11.52 -4.06
C GLY A 86 13.86 11.70 -2.53
N THR A 87 12.92 12.41 -1.90
CA THR A 87 12.86 12.53 -0.44
C THR A 87 12.08 11.36 0.15
N PRO A 88 12.63 10.63 1.13
CA PRO A 88 11.89 9.59 1.83
C PRO A 88 10.90 10.20 2.83
N TYR A 89 9.63 9.84 2.70
CA TYR A 89 8.56 10.27 3.60
C TYR A 89 8.12 9.12 4.50
N PRO A 90 8.07 9.30 5.83
CA PRO A 90 7.65 8.23 6.73
C PRO A 90 6.17 7.90 6.53
N LEU A 91 5.88 6.60 6.48
CA LEU A 91 4.54 6.02 6.43
C LEU A 91 4.06 5.65 7.84
N GLY A 92 2.76 5.85 8.10
CA GLY A 92 2.08 5.28 9.26
C GLY A 92 1.16 6.26 10.00
N PRO A 93 0.75 5.95 11.24
CA PRO A 93 -0.09 6.85 12.01
C PRO A 93 0.65 8.18 12.30
N PRO A 94 -0.09 9.27 12.62
CA PRO A 94 0.52 10.51 13.09
C PRO A 94 1.57 10.24 14.19
N PRO A 95 2.74 10.89 14.14
CA PRO A 95 3.08 12.09 13.37
C PRO A 95 3.70 11.82 11.97
N ALA A 96 3.57 10.60 11.42
CA ALA A 96 4.11 10.30 10.08
C ALA A 96 3.52 11.24 9.02
N ARG A 97 4.33 11.58 8.01
CA ARG A 97 3.96 12.54 6.95
C ARG A 97 2.89 11.98 6.01
N VAL A 98 2.90 10.68 5.77
CA VAL A 98 1.98 10.00 4.86
C VAL A 98 1.25 8.92 5.64
N PRO A 99 0.00 9.18 6.08
CA PRO A 99 -0.84 8.14 6.62
C PRO A 99 -1.02 7.00 5.63
N ALA A 100 -0.92 5.77 6.14
CA ALA A 100 -0.92 4.57 5.32
C ALA A 100 -1.75 3.47 5.97
N HIS A 101 -2.50 2.76 5.14
CA HIS A 101 -3.37 1.66 5.53
C HIS A 101 -3.11 0.48 4.62
N ALA A 102 -3.24 -0.74 5.13
CA ALA A 102 -3.12 -1.92 4.30
C ALA A 102 -4.11 -3.02 4.67
N THR A 103 -4.46 -3.83 3.68
CA THR A 103 -5.24 -5.07 3.86
C THR A 103 -4.52 -6.18 3.14
N VAL A 104 -4.64 -7.39 3.66
CA VAL A 104 -4.14 -8.61 3.03
C VAL A 104 -5.31 -9.54 2.73
N ALA A 105 -5.32 -10.12 1.54
CA ALA A 105 -6.17 -11.25 1.20
C ALA A 105 -5.27 -12.43 0.87
N CYS A 106 -5.43 -13.51 1.63
CA CYS A 106 -4.66 -14.76 1.59
C CYS A 106 -5.66 -15.93 1.75
N LEU A 107 -5.22 -17.17 1.53
CA LEU A 107 -5.97 -18.36 1.97
C LEU A 107 -5.79 -18.66 3.47
N CYS A 108 -5.10 -17.78 4.20
CA CYS A 108 -4.93 -17.83 5.64
C CYS A 108 -6.16 -17.32 6.40
N GLY A 109 -6.15 -17.46 7.73
CA GLY A 109 -7.22 -16.94 8.58
C GLY A 109 -7.39 -15.42 8.38
N PRO A 110 -8.61 -14.88 8.54
CA PRO A 110 -8.85 -13.45 8.43
C PRO A 110 -7.93 -12.59 9.30
N LEU A 111 -7.44 -11.48 8.74
CA LEU A 111 -6.51 -10.57 9.40
C LEU A 111 -7.11 -9.16 9.51
N LYS A 112 -6.98 -8.57 10.70
CA LYS A 112 -7.34 -7.18 11.00
C LYS A 112 -6.15 -6.27 10.69
N PRO A 113 -6.32 -5.18 9.91
CA PRO A 113 -5.30 -4.16 9.73
C PRO A 113 -4.96 -3.44 11.04
N ASP A 114 -3.68 -3.36 11.38
CA ASP A 114 -3.23 -2.58 12.55
C ASP A 114 -2.53 -1.28 12.11
N SER A 115 -1.39 -1.41 11.42
CA SER A 115 -0.62 -0.25 10.97
C SER A 115 0.30 -0.59 9.82
N VAL A 116 0.72 0.44 9.09
CA VAL A 116 1.80 0.37 8.11
C VAL A 116 2.93 1.26 8.61
N ARG A 117 4.17 0.78 8.59
CA ARG A 117 5.34 1.59 8.96
C ARG A 117 6.44 1.42 7.93
N GLY A 118 7.07 2.50 7.54
CA GLY A 118 8.11 2.45 6.52
C GLY A 118 8.33 3.80 5.87
N THR A 119 8.74 3.78 4.61
CA THR A 119 8.96 4.99 3.83
C THR A 119 8.34 4.90 2.44
N LEU A 120 7.86 6.05 1.97
CA LEU A 120 7.52 6.31 0.58
C LEU A 120 8.59 7.22 0.00
N LEU A 121 9.25 6.78 -1.06
CA LEU A 121 10.10 7.61 -1.89
C LEU A 121 9.39 7.90 -3.19
N LEU A 122 8.96 9.15 -3.38
CA LEU A 122 8.35 9.58 -4.63
C LEU A 122 9.43 9.72 -5.70
N ALA A 123 9.30 9.02 -6.83
CA ALA A 123 10.24 9.11 -7.94
C ALA A 123 9.78 10.12 -8.99
N THR A 124 8.53 10.03 -9.42
CA THR A 124 7.96 10.94 -10.40
C THR A 124 6.52 11.28 -10.07
N ARG A 125 6.14 12.52 -10.36
CA ARG A 125 4.78 13.05 -10.19
C ARG A 125 4.38 13.81 -11.43
N GLY A 126 3.70 13.13 -12.33
CA GLY A 126 3.11 13.70 -13.55
C GLY A 126 1.69 14.21 -13.34
N LEU A 127 1.06 14.66 -14.43
CA LEU A 127 -0.32 15.18 -14.42
C LEU A 127 -1.40 14.11 -14.28
N ARG A 128 -1.12 12.83 -14.48
CA ARG A 128 -2.07 11.71 -14.28
C ARG A 128 -1.41 10.43 -13.83
N HIS A 129 -0.12 10.52 -13.50
CA HIS A 129 0.72 9.39 -13.16
C HIS A 129 1.61 9.76 -11.99
N LEU A 130 1.70 8.87 -11.02
CA LEU A 130 2.57 8.97 -9.86
C LEU A 130 3.38 7.69 -9.80
N SER A 131 4.70 7.79 -9.67
CA SER A 131 5.55 6.64 -9.45
C SER A 131 6.52 6.87 -8.30
N GLY A 132 6.93 5.78 -7.66
CA GLY A 132 7.82 5.83 -6.52
C GLY A 132 8.17 4.45 -6.02
N ARG A 133 8.59 4.40 -4.76
CA ARG A 133 8.96 3.18 -4.07
C ARG A 133 8.39 3.20 -2.66
N VAL A 134 7.86 2.06 -2.26
CA VAL A 134 7.43 1.77 -0.90
C VAL A 134 8.38 0.73 -0.32
N ASP A 135 8.96 1.07 0.83
CA ASP A 135 9.71 0.15 1.66
C ASP A 135 9.06 0.17 3.05
N ALA A 136 8.21 -0.82 3.32
CA ALA A 136 7.35 -0.84 4.49
C ALA A 136 7.12 -2.23 5.08
N THR A 137 6.78 -2.25 6.36
CA THR A 137 6.23 -3.39 7.08
C THR A 137 4.77 -3.12 7.39
N LEU A 138 3.92 -4.07 7.02
CA LEU A 138 2.49 -4.07 7.26
C LEU A 138 2.23 -4.97 8.47
N TYR A 139 1.51 -4.45 9.46
CA TYR A 139 1.19 -5.13 10.71
C TYR A 139 -0.29 -5.49 10.73
N PHE A 140 -0.56 -6.73 11.07
CA PHE A 140 -1.90 -7.28 11.18
C PHE A 140 -2.04 -8.10 12.46
N THR A 141 -3.28 -8.22 12.92
CA THR A 141 -3.66 -9.08 14.04
C THR A 141 -4.67 -10.12 13.55
N GLU A 142 -4.53 -11.37 14.00
CA GLU A 142 -5.51 -12.40 13.67
C GLU A 142 -6.91 -12.00 14.15
N TRP A 143 -7.91 -12.24 13.32
CA TRP A 143 -9.25 -11.78 13.63
C TRP A 143 -9.82 -12.42 14.91
N ASN A 144 -9.48 -13.69 15.13
CA ASN A 144 -10.04 -14.52 16.20
C ASN A 144 -9.15 -14.56 17.45
N ASP A 145 -7.92 -14.05 17.38
CA ASP A 145 -6.96 -14.05 18.49
C ASP A 145 -6.13 -12.76 18.47
N THR A 146 -6.47 -11.83 19.37
CA THR A 146 -5.81 -10.53 19.44
C THR A 146 -4.38 -10.57 19.96
N SER A 147 -3.90 -11.74 20.42
CA SER A 147 -2.52 -11.94 20.84
C SER A 147 -1.59 -12.38 19.70
N ARG A 148 -2.16 -12.77 18.55
CA ARG A 148 -1.42 -13.22 17.39
C ARG A 148 -1.28 -12.11 16.37
N HIS A 149 -0.04 -11.74 16.12
CA HIS A 149 0.32 -10.69 15.17
C HIS A 149 1.07 -11.30 13.98
N VAL A 150 0.75 -10.82 12.79
CA VAL A 150 1.36 -11.23 11.52
C VAL A 150 1.91 -9.99 10.83
N THR A 151 3.08 -10.11 10.24
CA THR A 151 3.71 -9.02 9.48
C THR A 151 4.00 -9.44 8.05
N TYR A 152 3.87 -8.47 7.14
CA TYR A 152 4.29 -8.62 5.76
C TYR A 152 5.25 -7.48 5.40
N SER A 153 6.38 -7.82 4.79
CA SER A 153 7.29 -6.83 4.22
C SER A 153 6.88 -6.51 2.79
N LEU A 154 6.89 -5.23 2.45
CA LEU A 154 6.64 -4.73 1.11
C LEU A 154 7.80 -3.83 0.69
N HIS A 155 8.60 -4.34 -0.24
CA HIS A 155 9.68 -3.62 -0.91
C HIS A 155 9.35 -3.63 -2.38
N GLN A 156 8.72 -2.55 -2.85
CA GLN A 156 8.15 -2.50 -4.19
C GLN A 156 8.17 -1.10 -4.78
N ARG A 157 8.20 -1.07 -6.11
CA ARG A 157 7.74 0.09 -6.86
C ARG A 157 6.26 0.33 -6.60
N ILE A 158 5.86 1.58 -6.61
CA ILE A 158 4.45 1.96 -6.71
C ILE A 158 4.26 2.78 -7.98
N ASP A 159 3.32 2.39 -8.83
CA ASP A 159 2.80 3.23 -9.91
C ASP A 159 1.32 3.45 -9.72
N ALA A 160 0.84 4.68 -9.83
CA ALA A 160 -0.57 4.98 -9.67
C ALA A 160 -1.02 5.92 -10.79
N VAL A 161 -2.11 5.55 -11.44
CA VAL A 161 -2.73 6.32 -12.52
C VAL A 161 -4.07 6.89 -12.09
N LYS A 162 -4.42 8.05 -12.64
CA LYS A 162 -5.71 8.70 -12.43
C LYS A 162 -6.72 8.38 -13.51
#